data_AF-A0AA36F1R2-F1
#
_entry.id   AF-A0AA36F1R2-F1
#
_cell.length_a   1.000
_cell.length_b   1.000
_cell.length_c   1.000
_cell.angle_alpha   90.00
_cell.angle_beta   90.00
_cell.angle_gamma   90.00
#
_symmetry.space_group_name_H-M   'P 1'
#
loop_
_entity.id
_entity.type
_entity.pdbx_description
1 polymer ?
#
loop_
_entity_poly.entity_id
_entity_poly.type
_entity_poly.pdbx_seq_one_letter_code
_entity_poly.pdbx_strand_id
1 'polypeptide(L)'
;MQQVKELNSGEKVVMDVYNKEQEEIHEHIRKIFCKTQNPLSTDATPKESNVHPANFGHGCSRWCICEVPGQVPCSGFVTTRPEVMGKNTWQVLKQKEKEEM
;
A
#
# COMPACT_ATOMS: atom_id res chain seq x y z
N MET A 1 10.45 -15.02 45.55
CA MET A 1 9.22 -14.24 45.33
C MET A 1 8.77 -14.56 43.92
N GLN A 2 7.49 -14.86 43.69
CA GLN A 2 6.97 -15.23 42.36
C GLN A 2 6.06 -14.12 41.84
N GLN A 3 6.11 -13.87 40.52
CA GLN A 3 5.24 -12.93 39.83
C GLN A 3 4.28 -13.70 38.92
N VAL A 4 3.00 -13.30 38.88
CA VAL A 4 1.96 -13.97 38.08
C VAL A 4 1.42 -13.00 37.04
N LYS A 5 1.35 -13.45 35.78
CA LYS A 5 0.76 -12.70 34.66
C LYS A 5 -0.36 -13.50 34.01
N GLU A 6 -1.49 -12.85 33.76
CA GLU A 6 -2.64 -13.42 33.03
C GLU A 6 -2.60 -13.02 31.55
N LEU A 7 -2.85 -14.00 30.68
CA LEU A 7 -3.00 -13.85 29.22
C LEU A 7 -4.47 -13.61 28.85
N ASN A 8 -4.71 -13.06 27.66
CA ASN A 8 -6.07 -12.83 27.14
C ASN A 8 -6.87 -14.13 26.95
N SER A 9 -6.19 -15.28 26.86
CA SER A 9 -6.79 -16.62 26.83
C SER A 9 -7.26 -17.12 28.21
N GLY A 10 -6.98 -16.37 29.28
CA GLY A 10 -7.24 -16.79 30.67
C GLY A 10 -6.13 -17.65 31.29
N GLU A 11 -5.07 -17.94 30.54
CA GLU A 11 -3.91 -18.68 31.03
C GLU A 11 -3.07 -17.84 31.99
N LYS A 12 -2.58 -18.47 33.07
CA LYS A 12 -1.72 -17.83 34.08
C LYS A 12 -0.29 -18.32 33.93
N VAL A 13 0.63 -17.38 33.77
CA VAL A 13 2.07 -17.65 33.70
C VAL A 13 2.70 -17.21 35.01
N VAL A 14 3.38 -18.14 35.69
CA VAL A 14 4.11 -17.90 36.93
C VAL A 14 5.60 -17.83 36.62
N MET A 15 6.24 -16.74 37.06
CA MET A 15 7.67 -16.50 36.87
C MET A 15 8.37 -16.37 38.20
N ASP A 16 9.42 -17.17 38.41
CA ASP A 16 10.30 -17.02 39.56
C ASP A 16 11.28 -15.87 39.33
N VAL A 17 11.29 -14.92 40.27
CA VAL A 17 12.16 -13.73 40.26
C VAL A 17 13.14 -13.74 41.43
N TYR A 18 13.28 -14.86 42.15
CA TYR A 18 14.23 -14.95 43.25
C TYR A 18 15.68 -14.89 42.75
N ASN A 19 16.47 -14.00 43.36
CA ASN A 19 17.89 -13.77 43.07
C ASN A 19 18.21 -13.40 41.60
N LYS A 20 17.29 -12.71 40.92
CA LYS A 20 17.49 -12.20 39.56
C LYS A 20 17.63 -10.68 39.57
N GLU A 21 18.50 -10.18 38.70
CA GLU A 21 18.65 -8.74 38.49
C GLU A 21 17.55 -8.19 37.56
N GLN A 22 17.34 -6.88 37.59
CA GLN A 22 16.29 -6.21 36.82
C GLN A 22 16.38 -6.53 35.32
N GLU A 23 17.59 -6.55 34.77
CA GLU A 23 17.86 -6.83 33.37
C GLU A 23 17.49 -8.26 32.99
N GLU A 24 17.84 -9.23 33.83
CA GLU A 24 17.52 -10.65 33.64
C GLU A 24 16.01 -10.90 33.68
N ILE A 25 15.30 -10.23 34.61
CA ILE A 25 13.83 -10.31 34.68
C ILE A 25 13.22 -9.76 33.39
N HIS A 26 13.73 -8.63 32.89
CA HIS A 26 13.23 -7.99 31.69
C HIS A 26 13.47 -8.84 30.42
N GLU A 27 14.65 -9.45 30.29
CA GLU A 27 14.94 -10.38 29.19
C GLU A 27 14.07 -11.65 29.26
N HIS A 28 13.85 -12.18 30.45
CA HIS A 28 13.01 -13.35 30.65
C HIS A 28 11.56 -13.06 30.23
N ILE A 29 11.01 -11.90 30.60
CA ILE A 29 9.68 -11.47 30.17
C ILE A 29 9.64 -11.29 28.64
N ARG A 30 10.67 -10.65 28.07
CA ARG A 30 10.77 -10.44 26.62
C ARG A 30 10.79 -11.76 25.85
N LYS A 31 11.48 -12.78 26.36
CA LYS A 31 11.55 -14.09 25.71
C LYS A 31 10.23 -14.86 25.74
N ILE A 32 9.45 -14.74 26.82
CA ILE A 32 8.20 -15.48 27.00
C ILE A 32 7.02 -14.78 26.30
N PHE A 33 6.90 -13.46 26.46
CA PHE A 33 5.70 -12.72 26.05
C PHE A 33 5.87 -11.90 24.77
N CYS A 34 7.09 -11.48 24.44
CA CYS A 34 7.28 -10.75 23.20
C CYS A 34 7.44 -11.74 22.05
N LYS A 35 6.86 -11.38 20.90
CA LYS A 35 7.28 -11.95 19.62
C LYS A 35 8.81 -11.89 19.56
N THR A 36 9.46 -12.96 19.10
CA THR A 36 10.91 -12.95 18.80
C THR A 36 11.21 -11.76 17.89
N GLN A 37 12.45 -11.29 17.74
CA GLN A 37 12.72 -10.13 16.87
C GLN A 37 12.43 -10.42 15.37
N ASN A 38 12.15 -11.67 15.01
CA ASN A 38 12.08 -12.14 13.63
C ASN A 38 10.73 -12.04 12.87
N PRO A 39 9.54 -11.79 13.46
CA PRO A 39 8.32 -11.57 12.71
C PRO A 39 8.16 -10.12 12.21
N LEU A 40 9.08 -9.18 12.52
CA LEU A 40 9.06 -7.87 11.86
C LEU A 40 9.44 -7.95 10.38
N SER A 41 10.22 -8.97 9.99
CA SER A 41 10.53 -9.21 8.57
C SER A 41 9.29 -9.67 7.79
N THR A 42 8.35 -10.36 8.44
CA THR A 42 7.13 -10.87 7.81
C THR A 42 5.93 -9.93 8.02
N ASP A 43 5.82 -9.26 9.16
CA ASP A 43 4.70 -8.35 9.53
C ASP A 43 4.89 -6.93 8.96
N ALA A 44 6.02 -6.60 8.33
CA ALA A 44 6.18 -5.34 7.58
C ALA A 44 5.44 -5.34 6.23
N THR A 45 5.11 -6.53 5.71
CA THR A 45 4.49 -6.70 4.39
C THR A 45 3.01 -6.24 4.23
N PRO A 46 2.16 -6.04 5.26
CA PRO A 46 0.77 -5.61 5.03
C PRO A 46 0.64 -4.14 4.59
N LYS A 47 1.65 -3.30 4.88
CA LYS A 47 1.65 -1.90 4.42
C LYS A 47 2.16 -1.77 2.99
N GLU A 48 3.08 -2.65 2.59
CA GLU A 48 3.63 -2.68 1.22
C GLU A 48 2.66 -3.32 0.22
N SER A 49 1.82 -4.27 0.64
CA SER A 49 0.89 -4.97 -0.25
C SER A 49 -0.15 -4.06 -0.91
N ASN A 50 -0.45 -2.90 -0.32
CA ASN A 50 -1.42 -1.95 -0.87
C ASN A 50 -0.83 -0.99 -1.92
N VAL A 51 0.49 -0.96 -2.09
CA VAL A 51 1.15 -0.09 -3.08
C VAL A 51 1.73 -0.96 -4.20
N HIS A 52 0.86 -1.49 -5.05
CA HIS A 52 1.31 -2.19 -6.23
C HIS A 52 1.94 -1.18 -7.23
N PRO A 53 3.15 -1.45 -7.76
CA PRO A 53 3.87 -0.48 -8.60
C PRO A 53 3.16 -0.15 -9.92
N ALA A 54 2.21 -1.00 -10.35
CA ALA A 54 1.37 -0.76 -11.52
C ALA A 54 0.10 0.06 -11.22
N ASN A 55 -0.16 0.43 -9.96
CA ASN A 55 -1.30 1.27 -9.63
C ASN A 55 -1.04 2.72 -10.03
N PHE A 56 -2.09 3.39 -10.51
CA PHE A 56 -2.06 4.80 -10.85
C PHE A 56 -3.06 5.57 -9.97
N GLY A 57 -2.73 6.82 -9.64
CA GLY A 57 -3.61 7.73 -8.92
C GLY A 57 -2.99 8.33 -7.65
N HIS A 58 -3.84 8.89 -6.79
CA HIS A 58 -3.40 9.57 -5.57
C HIS A 58 -2.72 8.59 -4.60
N GLY A 59 -1.48 8.91 -4.19
CA GLY A 59 -0.70 8.04 -3.31
C GLY A 59 -0.02 6.87 -4.02
N CYS A 60 -0.09 6.79 -5.35
CA CYS A 60 0.68 5.86 -6.16
C CYS A 60 1.93 6.54 -6.74
N SER A 61 2.84 5.74 -7.31
CA SER A 61 4.07 6.23 -7.94
C SER A 61 3.81 7.17 -9.13
N ARG A 62 2.66 7.01 -9.79
CA ARG A 62 2.27 7.74 -10.99
C ARG A 62 0.83 8.17 -10.86
N TRP A 63 0.51 9.39 -11.27
CA TRP A 63 -0.87 9.88 -11.20
C TRP A 63 -1.69 9.40 -12.39
N CYS A 64 -1.12 9.52 -13.59
CA CYS A 64 -1.79 9.17 -14.84
C CYS A 64 -0.83 8.43 -15.78
N ILE A 65 -1.39 7.59 -16.64
CA ILE A 65 -0.64 6.85 -17.65
C ILE A 65 0.05 7.76 -18.68
N CYS A 66 -0.42 8.99 -18.85
CA CYS A 66 0.18 9.97 -19.78
C CYS A 66 1.63 10.35 -19.43
N GLU A 67 2.07 10.08 -18.21
CA GLU A 67 3.46 10.28 -17.80
C GLU A 67 4.40 9.22 -18.42
N VAL A 68 3.85 8.10 -18.96
CA VAL A 68 4.64 6.94 -19.41
C VAL A 68 5.10 7.22 -20.84
N PRO A 69 6.41 7.15 -21.15
CA PRO A 69 6.89 7.39 -22.50
C PRO A 69 6.30 6.34 -23.47
N GLY A 70 5.90 6.80 -24.66
CA GLY A 70 5.22 5.98 -25.66
C GLY A 70 3.69 5.95 -25.53
N GLN A 71 3.13 6.50 -24.45
CA GLN A 71 1.68 6.69 -24.30
C GLN A 71 1.23 8.05 -24.86
N VAL A 72 -0.08 8.19 -25.07
CA VAL A 72 -0.68 9.45 -25.53
C VAL A 72 -0.50 10.52 -24.45
N PRO A 73 0.08 11.69 -24.79
CA PRO A 73 0.26 12.77 -23.83
C PRO A 73 -1.08 13.37 -23.40
N CYS A 74 -1.12 13.92 -22.19
CA CYS A 74 -2.34 14.56 -21.70
C CYS A 74 -2.67 15.81 -22.52
N SER A 75 -3.96 15.95 -22.86
CA SER A 75 -4.50 17.06 -23.66
C SER A 75 -4.27 18.44 -23.06
N GLY A 76 -4.02 18.52 -21.75
CA GLY A 76 -3.66 19.76 -21.07
C GLY A 76 -2.24 20.26 -21.36
N PHE A 77 -1.31 19.37 -21.71
CA PHE A 77 0.08 19.74 -22.02
C PHE A 77 0.36 19.79 -23.52
N VAL A 78 -0.26 18.90 -24.29
CA VAL A 78 -0.08 18.82 -25.73
C VAL A 78 -1.46 18.91 -26.38
N THR A 79 -1.59 19.79 -27.37
CA THR A 79 -2.83 19.90 -28.14
C THR A 79 -3.14 18.56 -28.80
N THR A 80 -4.26 17.97 -28.40
CA THR A 80 -4.74 16.72 -28.98
C THR A 80 -5.07 16.91 -30.46
N ARG A 81 -4.91 15.86 -31.25
CA ARG A 81 -5.24 15.86 -32.68
C ARG A 81 -6.70 16.30 -32.88
N PRO A 82 -6.98 17.26 -33.78
CA PRO A 82 -8.32 17.82 -33.94
C PRO A 82 -9.36 16.77 -34.32
N GLU A 83 -8.99 15.73 -35.06
CA GLU A 83 -9.91 14.67 -35.49
C GLU A 83 -10.42 13.78 -34.35
N VAL A 84 -9.71 13.70 -33.21
CA VAL A 84 -10.15 12.90 -32.05
C VAL A 84 -10.79 13.75 -30.96
N MET A 85 -10.84 15.07 -31.14
CA MET A 85 -11.53 15.96 -30.22
C MET A 85 -13.04 15.82 -30.41
N GLY A 86 -13.78 15.60 -29.33
CA GLY A 86 -15.23 15.37 -29.38
C GLY A 86 -16.01 16.43 -30.19
N LYS A 87 -15.61 17.71 -30.14
CA LYS A 87 -16.26 18.77 -30.92
C LYS A 87 -16.15 18.54 -32.44
N ASN A 88 -14.98 18.09 -32.89
CA ASN A 88 -14.65 17.96 -34.30
C ASN A 88 -15.05 16.59 -34.85
N THR A 89 -15.01 15.53 -34.03
CA THR A 89 -15.51 14.21 -34.43
C THR A 89 -16.96 14.27 -34.89
N TRP A 90 -17.83 14.99 -34.17
CA TRP A 90 -19.23 15.21 -34.56
C TRP A 90 -19.38 15.92 -35.91
N GLN A 91 -18.51 16.90 -36.21
CA GLN A 91 -18.55 17.61 -37.48
C GLN A 91 -18.11 16.72 -38.64
N VAL A 92 -17.05 15.93 -38.43
CA VAL A 92 -16.57 14.97 -39.43
C VAL A 92 -17.62 13.89 -39.72
N LEU A 93 -18.31 13.38 -38.69
CA LEU A 93 -19.38 12.40 -38.88
C LEU A 93 -20.54 12.98 -39.69
N LYS A 94 -21.00 14.21 -39.37
CA LYS A 94 -22.05 14.89 -40.14
C LYS A 94 -21.64 15.20 -41.58
N GLN A 95 -20.37 15.53 -41.81
CA GLN A 95 -19.84 15.76 -43.16
C GLN A 95 -19.88 14.47 -43.97
N LYS A 96 -19.46 13.34 -43.39
CA LYS A 96 -19.56 12.03 -44.03
C LYS A 96 -21.01 11.64 -44.35
N GLU A 97 -21.93 11.81 -43.40
CA GLU A 97 -23.37 11.56 -43.65
C GLU A 97 -23.93 12.41 -44.79
N LYS A 98 -23.44 13.65 -44.95
CA LYS A 98 -23.87 14.56 -46.02
C LYS A 98 -23.21 14.26 -47.37
N GLU A 99 -22.01 13.67 -47.37
CA GLU A 99 -21.31 13.21 -48.57
C GLU A 99 -21.83 11.85 -49.06
N GLU A 100 -22.40 11.04 -48.15
CA GLU A 100 -23.01 9.74 -48.42
C GLU A 100 -24.49 9.81 -48.87
N MET A 101 -25.14 10.98 -48.75
CA MET A 101 -26.47 11.29 -49.32
C MET A 101 -26.36 11.96 -50.69
#